data_AF-A0A2G6PHZ3-F1
#
_entry.id   AF-A0A2G6PHZ3-F1
#
_cell.length_a   1.000
_cell.length_b   1.000
_cell.length_c   1.000
_cell.angle_alpha   90.00
_cell.angle_beta   90.00
_cell.angle_gamma   90.00
#
_symmetry.space_group_name_H-M   'P 1'
#
loop_
_entity.id
_entity.type
_entity.pdbx_description
1 polymer ?
#
loop_
_entity_poly.entity_id
_entity_poly.type
_entity_poly.pdbx_seq_one_letter_code
_entity_poly.pdbx_strand_id
1 'polypeptide(L)'
;MTFSTEEIVAVTRLVNVMIMADGSADKREVGTLSHELARLGVGPEQQPGVLDTALALRPVDAVARVARMDQERKRYVSAFLANAMISNGEIHDAELVQWRQLTHLCELPEMSIEQALSYLIKLGE
;
A
#
# COMPACT_ATOMS: atom_id res chain seq x y z
N MET A 1 -1.53 13.33 -9.61
CA MET A 1 -1.35 13.18 -8.15
C MET A 1 0.12 12.91 -7.86
N THR A 2 0.69 13.48 -6.79
CA THR A 2 2.09 13.29 -6.40
C THR A 2 2.18 12.97 -4.91
N PHE A 3 3.11 12.09 -4.54
CA PHE A 3 3.41 11.75 -3.15
C PHE A 3 4.82 12.24 -2.81
N SER A 4 5.02 12.73 -1.59
CA SER A 4 6.37 13.00 -1.09
C SER A 4 7.12 11.70 -0.83
N THR A 5 8.44 11.75 -0.75
CA THR A 5 9.26 10.58 -0.39
C THR A 5 8.83 9.96 0.95
N GLU A 6 8.50 10.79 1.94
CA GLU A 6 8.05 10.30 3.25
C GLU A 6 6.69 9.60 3.18
N GLU A 7 5.81 10.09 2.31
CA GLU A 7 4.49 9.50 2.07
C GLU A 7 4.61 8.17 1.35
N ILE A 8 5.48 8.07 0.34
CA ILE A 8 5.80 6.82 -0.34
C ILE A 8 6.32 5.80 0.68
N VAL A 9 7.32 6.17 1.49
CA VAL A 9 7.88 5.32 2.55
C VAL A 9 6.79 4.85 3.53
N ALA A 10 5.88 5.74 3.92
CA ALA A 10 4.77 5.39 4.82
C ALA A 10 3.82 4.37 4.17
N VAL A 11 3.41 4.59 2.92
CA VAL A 11 2.55 3.67 2.18
C VAL A 11 3.23 2.31 1.99
N THR A 12 4.51 2.30 1.60
CA THR A 12 5.31 1.07 1.47
C THR A 12 5.38 0.30 2.79
N ARG A 13 5.51 1.00 3.93
CA ARG A 13 5.50 0.35 5.24
C ARG A 13 4.15 -0.29 5.54
N LEU A 14 3.04 0.37 5.22
CA LEU A 14 1.72 -0.22 5.41
C LEU A 14 1.50 -1.45 4.54
N VAL A 15 1.94 -1.43 3.28
CA VAL A 15 1.91 -2.62 2.41
C VAL A 15 2.73 -3.76 3.02
N ASN A 16 3.93 -3.49 3.54
CA ASN A 16 4.75 -4.51 4.19
C ASN A 16 4.07 -5.09 5.44
N VAL A 17 3.38 -4.27 6.24
CA VAL A 17 2.59 -4.76 7.40
C VAL A 17 1.48 -5.71 6.97
N MET A 18 0.82 -5.43 5.83
CA MET A 18 -0.22 -6.30 5.29
C MET A 18 0.33 -7.63 4.76
N ILE A 19 1.40 -7.56 3.96
CA ILE A 19 2.04 -8.75 3.38
C ILE A 19 2.59 -9.68 4.47
N MET A 20 3.12 -9.12 5.56
CA MET A 20 3.68 -9.92 6.66
C MET A 20 2.61 -10.50 7.62
N ALA A 21 1.32 -10.28 7.35
CA ALA A 21 0.25 -10.57 8.30
C ALA A 21 0.03 -12.06 8.58
N ASP A 22 0.32 -12.92 7.61
CA ASP A 22 0.20 -14.37 7.73
C ASP A 22 1.48 -15.05 8.26
N GLY A 23 2.53 -14.25 8.51
CA GLY A 23 3.81 -14.70 9.04
C GLY A 23 4.85 -15.10 7.99
N SER A 24 4.57 -14.99 6.69
CA SER A 24 5.53 -15.31 5.63
C SER A 24 5.36 -14.42 4.39
N ALA A 25 6.27 -13.47 4.18
CA ALA A 25 6.35 -12.79 2.88
C ALA A 25 6.76 -13.78 1.78
N ASP A 26 5.84 -14.07 0.86
CA ASP A 26 6.15 -14.77 -0.37
C ASP A 26 7.01 -13.84 -1.28
N LYS A 27 8.00 -14.41 -1.97
CA LYS A 27 8.81 -13.69 -2.97
C LYS A 27 7.94 -13.03 -4.05
N ARG A 28 6.74 -13.55 -4.28
CA ARG A 28 5.76 -13.01 -5.21
C ARG A 28 5.17 -11.67 -4.74
N GLU A 29 4.91 -11.52 -3.45
CA GLU A 29 4.37 -10.29 -2.85
C GLU A 29 5.41 -9.16 -2.88
N VAL A 30 6.69 -9.52 -2.78
CA VAL A 30 7.81 -8.58 -3.01
C VAL A 30 7.83 -8.08 -4.46
N GLY A 31 7.52 -8.95 -5.43
CA GLY A 31 7.40 -8.57 -6.85
C GLY A 31 6.24 -7.60 -7.11
N THR A 32 5.09 -7.83 -6.46
CA THR A 32 3.94 -6.90 -6.50
C THR A 32 4.34 -5.53 -5.94
N LEU A 33 5.08 -5.48 -4.84
CA LEU A 33 5.54 -4.22 -4.24
C LEU A 33 6.41 -3.39 -5.21
N SER A 34 7.28 -4.03 -5.99
CA SER A 34 8.10 -3.33 -6.99
C SER A 34 7.27 -2.69 -8.11
N HIS A 35 6.21 -3.35 -8.58
CA HIS A 35 5.30 -2.78 -9.58
C HIS A 35 4.52 -1.58 -9.00
N GLU A 36 4.06 -1.73 -7.77
CA GLU A 36 3.30 -0.69 -7.08
C GLU A 36 4.17 0.53 -6.72
N LEU A 37 5.44 0.34 -6.36
CA LEU A 37 6.40 1.44 -6.19
C LEU A 37 6.63 2.23 -7.49
N ALA A 38 6.67 1.56 -8.64
CA ALA A 38 6.79 2.24 -9.92
C ALA A 38 5.56 3.13 -10.23
N ARG A 39 4.35 2.71 -9.81
CA ARG A 39 3.14 3.55 -9.91
C ARG A 39 3.18 4.80 -9.04
N LEU A 40 3.95 4.76 -7.96
CA LEU A 40 4.25 5.93 -7.11
C LEU A 40 5.41 6.80 -7.65
N GLY A 41 5.96 6.45 -8.81
CA GLY A 41 7.06 7.19 -9.45
C GLY A 41 8.45 6.83 -8.94
N VAL A 42 8.61 5.71 -8.23
CA VAL A 42 9.91 5.25 -7.72
C VAL A 42 10.63 4.42 -8.78
N GLY A 43 11.78 4.90 -9.24
CA GLY A 43 12.62 4.21 -10.22
C GLY A 43 13.24 2.92 -9.64
N PRO A 44 13.52 1.88 -10.45
CA PRO A 44 14.07 0.60 -9.98
C PRO A 44 15.32 0.73 -9.09
N GLU A 45 16.18 1.70 -9.37
CA GLU A 45 17.38 1.99 -8.61
C GLU A 45 17.12 2.62 -7.23
N GLN A 46 15.96 3.26 -7.05
CA GLN A 46 15.53 3.90 -5.80
C GLN A 46 14.75 2.93 -4.89
N GLN A 47 14.15 1.89 -5.47
CA GLN A 47 13.29 0.95 -4.74
C GLN A 47 13.97 0.30 -3.52
N PRO A 48 15.24 -0.16 -3.59
CA PRO A 48 15.90 -0.73 -2.41
C PRO A 48 15.98 0.25 -1.24
N GLY A 49 16.35 1.51 -1.51
CA GLY A 49 16.46 2.54 -0.47
C GLY A 49 15.10 2.93 0.14
N VAL A 50 14.05 2.98 -0.68
CA VAL A 50 12.67 3.21 -0.18
C VAL A 50 12.23 2.05 0.71
N LEU A 51 12.49 0.81 0.31
CA LEU A 51 12.14 -0.38 1.08
C LEU A 51 12.87 -0.42 2.42
N ASP A 52 14.19 -0.19 2.43
CA ASP A 52 14.99 -0.17 3.65
C ASP A 52 14.48 0.90 4.64
N THR A 53 14.18 2.10 4.13
CA THR A 53 13.62 3.19 4.94
C THR A 53 12.24 2.83 5.48
N ALA A 54 11.39 2.19 4.67
CA ALA A 54 10.07 1.75 5.09
C ALA A 54 10.14 0.67 6.18
N LEU A 55 11.04 -0.30 6.06
CA LEU A 55 11.26 -1.34 7.06
C LEU A 55 11.77 -0.78 8.40
N ALA A 56 12.58 0.28 8.36
CA ALA A 56 13.03 1.00 9.54
C ALA A 56 11.93 1.86 10.19
N LEU A 57 10.87 2.21 9.45
CA LEU A 57 9.79 3.03 9.95
C LEU A 57 8.86 2.23 10.88
N ARG A 58 8.49 2.80 12.03
CA ARG A 58 7.52 2.16 12.92
C ARG A 58 6.12 2.18 12.28
N PRO A 59 5.34 1.08 12.31
CA PRO A 59 4.01 1.05 11.70
C PRO A 59 3.08 2.18 12.15
N VAL A 60 3.09 2.52 13.44
CA VAL A 60 2.29 3.64 13.99
C VAL A 60 2.63 4.99 13.37
N ASP A 61 3.91 5.22 13.04
CA ASP A 61 4.34 6.47 12.40
C ASP A 61 3.96 6.49 10.92
N ALA A 62 3.86 5.33 10.27
CA ALA A 62 3.34 5.21 8.92
C ALA A 62 1.83 5.50 8.88
N VAL A 63 1.06 4.92 9.80
CA VAL A 63 -0.37 5.20 9.98
C VAL A 63 -0.60 6.71 10.17
N ALA A 64 0.14 7.34 11.08
CA ALA A 64 -0.01 8.76 11.36
C ALA A 64 0.36 9.67 10.17
N ARG A 65 1.24 9.23 9.26
CA ARG A 65 1.56 9.97 8.02
C ARG A 65 0.43 9.85 7.02
N VAL A 66 -0.06 8.64 6.77
CA VAL A 66 -1.16 8.40 5.82
C VAL A 66 -2.45 9.07 6.30
N ALA A 67 -2.75 9.04 7.61
CA ALA A 67 -3.92 9.68 8.18
C ALA A 67 -3.95 11.22 7.98
N ARG A 68 -2.82 11.86 7.75
CA ARG A 68 -2.72 13.31 7.50
C ARG A 68 -2.82 13.69 6.02
N MET A 69 -2.88 12.73 5.11
CA MET A 69 -3.07 13.00 3.69
C MET A 69 -4.45 13.60 3.43
N ASP A 70 -4.58 14.34 2.32
CA ASP A 70 -5.90 14.76 1.83
C ASP A 70 -6.72 13.55 1.33
N GLN A 71 -8.02 13.80 1.12
CA GLN A 71 -8.98 12.76 0.77
C GLN A 71 -8.71 12.11 -0.59
N GLU A 72 -8.13 12.83 -1.55
CA GLU A 72 -7.80 12.27 -2.86
C GLU A 72 -6.66 11.26 -2.73
N ARG A 73 -5.58 11.64 -2.03
CA ARG A 73 -4.46 10.75 -1.75
C ARG A 73 -4.87 9.58 -0.85
N LYS A 74 -5.73 9.79 0.15
CA LYS A 74 -6.27 8.69 0.98
C LYS A 74 -7.08 7.70 0.14
N ARG A 75 -7.90 8.18 -0.79
CA ARG A 75 -8.65 7.29 -1.71
C ARG A 75 -7.69 6.45 -2.55
N TYR A 76 -6.62 7.05 -3.06
CA TYR A 76 -5.59 6.31 -3.77
C TYR A 76 -4.90 5.27 -2.88
N VAL A 77 -4.46 5.65 -1.68
CA VAL A 77 -3.81 4.71 -0.75
C VAL A 77 -4.73 3.55 -0.42
N SER A 78 -6.02 3.80 -0.16
CA SER A 78 -6.99 2.73 0.10
C SER A 78 -7.06 1.72 -1.05
N ALA A 79 -7.11 2.22 -2.29
CA ALA A 79 -7.17 1.39 -3.48
C ALA A 79 -5.84 0.65 -3.74
N PHE A 80 -4.72 1.33 -3.53
CA PHE A 80 -3.37 0.82 -3.65
C PHE A 80 -3.10 -0.33 -2.69
N LEU A 81 -3.46 -0.16 -1.40
CA LEU A 81 -3.36 -1.22 -0.40
C LEU A 81 -4.21 -2.43 -0.80
N ALA A 82 -5.40 -2.21 -1.37
CA ALA A 82 -6.25 -3.29 -1.84
C ALA A 82 -5.60 -4.10 -2.97
N ASN A 83 -5.01 -3.41 -3.95
CA ASN A 83 -4.32 -4.03 -5.07
C ASN A 83 -3.05 -4.76 -4.66
N ALA A 84 -2.33 -4.24 -3.66
CA ALA A 84 -1.12 -4.87 -3.13
C ALA A 84 -1.37 -6.21 -2.43
N MET A 85 -2.59 -6.47 -1.93
CA MET A 85 -2.99 -7.79 -1.42
C MET A 85 -3.21 -8.83 -2.52
N ILE A 86 -3.46 -8.40 -3.76
CA ILE A 86 -3.84 -9.34 -4.81
C ILE A 86 -2.56 -9.97 -5.37
N SER A 87 -2.29 -11.20 -4.93
CA SER A 87 -1.18 -12.01 -5.45
C SER A 87 -1.75 -13.14 -6.30
N ASN A 88 -1.43 -13.16 -7.60
CA ASN A 88 -1.93 -14.15 -8.57
C ASN A 88 -3.47 -14.27 -8.66
N GLY A 89 -4.20 -13.21 -8.33
CA GLY A 89 -5.67 -13.20 -8.36
C GLY A 89 -6.32 -13.82 -7.13
N GLU A 90 -5.54 -14.18 -6.11
CA GLU A 90 -6.03 -14.63 -4.81
C GLU A 90 -5.89 -13.51 -3.78
N ILE A 91 -6.75 -13.56 -2.75
CA ILE A 91 -6.74 -12.65 -1.60
C ILE A 91 -6.89 -13.54 -0.37
N HIS A 92 -5.96 -13.46 0.58
CA HIS A 92 -6.06 -14.21 1.81
C HIS A 92 -6.92 -13.47 2.84
N ASP A 93 -7.74 -14.21 3.61
CA ASP A 93 -8.63 -13.63 4.63
C ASP A 93 -7.88 -12.78 5.66
N ALA A 94 -6.65 -13.16 6.02
CA ALA A 94 -5.80 -12.42 6.94
C ALA A 94 -5.41 -11.04 6.39
N GLU A 95 -5.08 -10.96 5.10
CA GLU A 95 -4.74 -9.70 4.42
C GLU A 95 -5.97 -8.80 4.33
N LEU A 96 -7.14 -9.38 4.01
CA LEU A 96 -8.41 -8.65 3.94
C LEU A 96 -8.77 -8.02 5.30
N VAL A 97 -8.56 -8.75 6.40
CA VAL A 97 -8.74 -8.23 7.76
C VAL A 97 -7.76 -7.08 8.03
N GLN A 98 -6.50 -7.23 7.64
CA GLN A 98 -5.49 -6.19 7.84
C GLN A 98 -5.76 -4.93 7.03
N TRP A 99 -6.19 -5.07 5.77
CA TRP A 99 -6.59 -3.92 4.97
C TRP A 99 -7.74 -3.16 5.62
N ARG A 100 -8.78 -3.86 6.11
CA ARG A 100 -9.88 -3.23 6.85
C ARG A 100 -9.42 -2.54 8.14
N GLN A 101 -8.45 -3.11 8.84
CA GLN A 101 -7.87 -2.47 10.02
C GLN A 101 -7.10 -1.20 9.65
N LEU A 102 -6.28 -1.26 8.60
CA LEU A 102 -5.51 -0.12 8.14
C LEU A 102 -6.37 0.99 7.53
N THR A 103 -7.46 0.66 6.83
CA THR A 103 -8.40 1.67 6.36
C THR A 103 -9.03 2.40 7.53
N HIS A 104 -9.38 1.71 8.61
CA HIS A 104 -9.88 2.35 9.82
C HIS A 104 -8.81 3.21 10.51
N LEU A 105 -7.62 2.65 10.77
CA LEU A 105 -6.55 3.33 11.50
C LEU A 105 -5.99 4.56 10.76
N CYS A 106 -5.96 4.51 9.43
CA CYS A 106 -5.48 5.61 8.60
C CYS A 106 -6.61 6.56 8.15
N GLU A 107 -7.85 6.35 8.62
CA GLU A 107 -9.04 7.12 8.23
C GLU A 107 -9.22 7.19 6.70
N LEU A 108 -9.03 6.05 6.03
CA LEU A 108 -9.20 5.91 4.59
C LEU A 108 -10.68 5.77 4.23
N PRO A 109 -11.11 6.24 3.04
CA PRO A 109 -12.49 6.08 2.61
C PRO A 109 -12.83 4.60 2.41
N GLU A 110 -14.01 4.20 2.87
CA GLU A 110 -14.52 2.86 2.62
C GLU A 110 -14.73 2.60 1.12
N MET A 111 -14.28 1.43 0.66
CA MET A 111 -14.50 0.94 -0.69
C MET A 111 -14.48 -0.58 -0.72
N SER A 112 -15.19 -1.18 -1.68
CA SER A 112 -15.01 -2.61 -2.00
C SER A 112 -13.71 -2.83 -2.77
N ILE A 113 -13.25 -4.08 -2.81
CA ILE A 113 -12.06 -4.46 -3.61
C ILE A 113 -12.31 -4.15 -5.09
N GLU A 114 -13.50 -4.42 -5.60
CA GLU A 114 -13.89 -4.11 -6.98
C GLU A 114 -13.80 -2.60 -7.28
N GLN A 115 -14.24 -1.76 -6.34
CA GLN A 115 -14.16 -0.31 -6.45
C GLN A 115 -12.70 0.16 -6.43
N ALA A 116 -11.87 -0.40 -5.56
CA ALA A 116 -10.45 -0.11 -5.48
C ALA A 116 -9.72 -0.41 -6.81
N LEU A 117 -9.92 -1.60 -7.36
CA LEU A 117 -9.28 -2.00 -8.62
C LEU A 117 -9.78 -1.16 -9.79
N SER A 118 -11.09 -0.94 -9.88
CA SER A 118 -11.68 -0.09 -10.91
C SER A 118 -11.15 1.34 -10.84
N TYR A 119 -10.90 1.85 -9.63
CA TYR A 119 -10.32 3.17 -9.42
C TYR A 119 -8.88 3.25 -9.94
N LEU A 120 -8.04 2.24 -9.67
CA LEU A 120 -6.65 2.22 -10.15
C LEU A 120 -6.54 2.06 -11.67
N ILE A 121 -7.40 1.22 -12.28
CA ILE A 121 -7.45 1.05 -13.73
C ILE A 121 -7.71 2.39 -14.41
N LYS A 122 -8.71 3.14 -13.93
CA LYS A 122 -9.06 4.48 -14.46
C LYS A 122 -7.97 5.54 -14.31
N LEU A 123 -7.03 5.35 -13.38
CA LEU A 123 -5.90 6.25 -13.18
C LEU A 123 -4.68 5.89 -14.04
N GLY A 124 -4.63 4.65 -14.54
CA GLY A 124 -3.59 4.18 -15.46
C GLY A 124 -3.94 4.36 -16.94
N GLU A 125 -5.20 4.64 -17.24
CA GLU A 125 -5.69 5.16 -18.54
C GLU A 125 -5.38 6.65 -18.70
#